data_AF-A0A9R1DK47-F1
#
_entry.id   AF-A0A9R1DK47-F1
#
_cell.length_a   1.000
_cell.length_b   1.000
_cell.length_c   1.000
_cell.angle_alpha   90.00
_cell.angle_beta   90.00
_cell.angle_gamma   90.00
#
_symmetry.space_group_name_H-M   'P 1'
#
loop_
_entity.id
_entity.type
_entity.pdbx_description
1 polymer ?
#
loop_
_entity_poly.entity_id
_entity_poly.type
_entity_poly.pdbx_seq_one_letter_code
_entity_poly.pdbx_strand_id
1 'polypeptide(L)'
;ELQVVRVQGADRSGRPVVRVVGKFFPAPVIDGGRLKRYVFHKLRTELPEGPFCILYVHTTVQSDDNNPGMTILRGIYEELPAEYKERLQIFYF
;
A
#
# COMPACT_ATOMS: atom_id res chain seq x y z
N GLU A 1 12.21 3.85 -10.07
CA GLU A 1 10.86 3.50 -9.58
C GLU A 1 10.76 3.77 -8.08
N LEU A 2 9.61 4.22 -7.59
CA LEU A 2 9.37 4.37 -6.15
C LEU A 2 9.22 2.98 -5.51
N GLN A 3 10.05 2.67 -4.51
CA GLN A 3 10.00 1.39 -3.78
C GLN A 3 8.91 1.35 -2.69
N VAL A 4 8.05 2.38 -2.64
CA VAL A 4 7.01 2.58 -1.63
C VAL A 4 5.98 1.46 -1.64
N VAL A 5 5.53 1.02 -2.82
CA VAL A 5 4.54 -0.06 -2.98
C VAL A 5 5.04 -1.03 -4.03
N ARG A 6 5.07 -2.32 -3.69
CA ARG A 6 5.42 -3.42 -4.59
C ARG A 6 4.62 -4.67 -4.26
N VAL A 7 4.22 -5.43 -5.27
CA VAL A 7 3.79 -6.82 -5.06
C VAL A 7 5.05 -7.68 -5.00
N GLN A 8 5.30 -8.32 -3.86
CA GLN A 8 6.53 -9.07 -3.65
C GLN A 8 6.33 -10.26 -2.72
N GLY A 9 6.59 -11.46 -3.24
CA GLY A 9 6.52 -12.70 -2.48
C GLY A 9 5.08 -13.14 -2.16
N ALA A 10 4.98 -14.18 -1.35
CA ALA A 10 3.72 -14.71 -0.85
C ALA A 10 3.85 -15.03 0.64
N ASP A 11 2.74 -15.00 1.35
CA ASP A 11 2.71 -15.42 2.75
C ASP A 11 2.69 -16.95 2.90
N ARG A 12 2.58 -17.44 4.15
CA ARG A 12 2.56 -18.88 4.44
C ARG A 12 1.39 -19.64 3.81
N SER A 13 0.32 -18.93 3.43
CA SER A 13 -0.85 -19.50 2.77
C SER A 13 -0.81 -19.33 1.25
N GLY A 14 0.31 -18.85 0.70
CA GLY A 14 0.48 -18.63 -0.75
C GLY A 14 -0.17 -17.37 -1.27
N ARG A 15 -0.64 -16.46 -0.41
CA ARG A 15 -1.31 -15.22 -0.82
C ARG A 15 -0.27 -14.18 -1.21
N PRO A 16 -0.40 -13.51 -2.37
CA PRO A 16 0.49 -12.43 -2.77
C PRO A 16 0.57 -11.34 -1.69
N VAL A 17 1.77 -10.81 -1.45
CA VAL A 17 2.00 -9.74 -0.47
C VAL A 17 2.23 -8.42 -1.18
N VAL A 18 1.37 -7.45 -0.92
CA VAL A 18 1.58 -6.04 -1.26
C VAL A 18 2.42 -5.40 -0.16
N ARG A 19 3.69 -5.20 -0.43
CA ARG A 19 4.62 -4.56 0.49
C ARG A 19 4.56 -3.04 0.34
N VAL A 20 4.20 -2.37 1.42
CA VAL A 20 4.23 -0.91 1.55
C VAL A 20 5.35 -0.52 2.51
N VAL A 21 6.31 0.30 2.08
CA VAL A 21 7.43 0.74 2.93
C VAL A 21 7.35 2.25 3.15
N GLY A 22 6.96 2.65 4.36
CA GLY A 22 6.73 4.05 4.69
C GLY A 22 7.99 4.91 4.56
N LYS A 23 9.16 4.38 4.96
CA LYS A 23 10.47 5.08 4.85
C LYS A 23 10.73 5.67 3.45
N PHE A 24 10.25 5.03 2.40
CA PHE A 24 10.50 5.46 1.02
C PHE A 24 9.48 6.46 0.49
N PHE A 25 8.48 6.84 1.29
CA PHE A 25 7.47 7.81 0.90
C PHE A 25 8.04 9.24 0.97
N PRO A 26 8.16 9.96 -0.15
CA PRO A 26 8.68 11.33 -0.14
C PRO A 26 7.54 12.31 0.13
N ALA A 27 7.17 12.49 1.41
CA ALA A 27 6.03 13.35 1.79
C ALA A 27 6.14 14.81 1.28
N PRO A 28 7.34 15.44 1.19
CA PRO A 28 7.46 16.79 0.66
C PRO A 28 7.12 16.93 -0.83
N VAL A 29 7.14 15.84 -1.60
CA VAL A 29 7.08 15.87 -3.08
C VAL A 29 5.83 15.17 -3.62
N ILE A 30 5.23 14.26 -2.85
CA ILE A 30 4.07 13.48 -3.26
C ILE A 30 2.89 13.80 -2.34
N ASP A 31 1.87 14.46 -2.91
CA ASP A 31 0.59 14.66 -2.24
C ASP A 31 -0.22 13.34 -2.14
N GLY A 32 -1.21 13.32 -1.24
CA GLY A 32 -2.04 12.13 -1.01
C GLY A 32 -2.85 11.68 -2.23
N GLY A 33 -3.26 12.59 -3.11
CA GLY A 33 -3.98 12.25 -4.34
C GLY A 33 -3.08 11.55 -5.36
N ARG A 34 -1.81 11.96 -5.47
CA ARG A 34 -0.79 11.27 -6.27
C ARG A 34 -0.43 9.92 -5.69
N LEU A 35 -0.26 9.81 -4.36
CA LEU A 35 -0.04 8.52 -3.70
C LEU A 35 -1.20 7.55 -3.97
N LYS A 36 -2.44 8.01 -3.80
CA LYS A 36 -3.64 7.20 -4.05
C LYS A 36 -3.67 6.64 -5.48
N ARG A 37 -3.46 7.50 -6.48
CA ARG A 37 -3.40 7.06 -7.89
C ARG A 37 -2.29 6.04 -8.12
N TYR A 38 -1.13 6.22 -7.49
CA TYR A 38 -0.02 5.29 -7.58
C TYR A 38 -0.35 3.92 -6.97
N VAL A 39 -0.93 3.88 -5.77
CA VAL A 39 -1.38 2.64 -5.11
C VAL A 39 -2.35 1.89 -6.01
N PHE A 40 -3.38 2.57 -6.52
CA PHE A 40 -4.40 1.92 -7.36
C PHE A 40 -3.84 1.43 -8.69
N HIS A 41 -2.91 2.18 -9.29
CA HIS A 41 -2.21 1.72 -10.48
C HIS A 41 -1.43 0.43 -10.19
N LYS A 42 -0.61 0.40 -9.12
CA LYS A 42 0.16 -0.78 -8.74
C LYS A 42 -0.72 -1.99 -8.43
N LEU A 43 -1.82 -1.81 -7.69
CA LEU A 43 -2.77 -2.90 -7.44
C LEU A 43 -3.37 -3.44 -8.74
N ARG A 44 -3.77 -2.58 -9.68
CA ARG A 44 -4.36 -3.03 -10.95
C ARG A 44 -3.37 -3.72 -11.89
N THR A 45 -2.12 -3.26 -11.92
CA THR A 45 -1.14 -3.75 -12.89
C THR A 45 -0.29 -4.91 -12.39
N GLU A 46 -0.08 -5.02 -11.08
CA GLU A 46 0.85 -6.00 -10.50
C GLU A 46 0.18 -7.04 -9.60
N LEU A 47 -1.02 -6.79 -9.07
CA LEU A 47 -1.66 -7.74 -8.18
C LEU A 47 -2.42 -8.80 -8.99
N PRO A 48 -2.07 -10.09 -8.86
CA PRO A 48 -2.82 -11.17 -9.48
C PRO A 48 -4.26 -11.22 -8.96
N GLU A 49 -5.16 -11.89 -9.65
CA GLU A 49 -6.50 -12.20 -9.13
C GLU A 49 -6.45 -13.09 -7.87
N GLY A 50 -7.51 -13.04 -7.06
CA GLY A 50 -7.62 -13.82 -5.82
C GLY A 50 -7.18 -13.08 -4.55
N PRO A 51 -7.17 -13.78 -3.39
CA PRO A 51 -6.93 -13.17 -2.10
C PRO A 51 -5.47 -12.70 -1.95
N PHE A 52 -5.27 -11.58 -1.27
CA PHE A 52 -3.94 -11.02 -1.04
C PHE A 52 -3.82 -10.44 0.37
N CYS A 53 -2.59 -10.12 0.76
CA CYS A 53 -2.28 -9.47 2.03
C CYS A 53 -1.49 -8.18 1.80
N ILE A 54 -1.57 -7.26 2.74
CA ILE A 54 -0.73 -6.06 2.79
C ILE A 54 0.26 -6.19 3.94
N LEU A 55 1.53 -5.86 3.68
CA LEU A 55 2.55 -5.67 4.70
C LEU A 55 2.98 -4.21 4.70
N TYR A 56 2.64 -3.49 5.75
CA TYR A 56 3.05 -2.10 5.96
C TYR A 56 4.27 -2.03 6.86
N VAL A 57 5.44 -1.77 6.28
CA VAL A 57 6.70 -1.60 7.00
C VAL A 57 6.79 -0.15 7.47
N HIS A 58 6.49 0.07 8.75
CA HIS A 58 6.53 1.40 9.38
C HIS A 58 7.89 1.76 10.00
N THR A 59 8.91 0.91 9.85
CA THR A 59 10.24 1.15 10.42
C THR A 59 10.86 2.44 9.88
N THR A 60 11.43 3.27 10.76
CA THR A 60 12.07 4.57 10.45
C THR A 60 11.15 5.62 9.80
N VAL A 61 9.83 5.46 9.93
CA VAL A 61 8.90 6.49 9.50
C VAL A 61 8.91 7.65 10.50
N GLN A 62 9.09 8.87 9.99
CA GLN A 62 9.03 10.12 10.74
C GLN A 62 7.86 10.95 10.23
N SER A 63 7.02 11.42 11.16
CA SER A 63 5.74 12.06 10.85
C SER A 63 5.87 13.26 9.90
N ASP A 64 6.96 14.02 9.99
CA ASP A 64 7.14 15.26 9.21
C ASP A 64 7.89 15.06 7.89
N ASP A 65 8.40 13.86 7.60
CA ASP A 65 9.31 13.61 6.47
C ASP A 65 8.78 12.55 5.49
N ASN A 66 8.31 11.41 6.00
CA ASN A 66 7.98 10.26 5.15
C ASN A 66 6.71 9.52 5.60
N ASN A 67 5.81 10.22 6.29
CA ASN A 67 4.51 9.71 6.67
C ASN A 67 3.41 10.34 5.80
N PRO A 68 2.63 9.57 5.03
CA PRO A 68 1.46 10.11 4.34
C PRO A 68 0.34 10.55 5.30
N GLY A 69 0.39 10.16 6.57
CA GLY A 69 -0.62 10.48 7.57
C GLY A 69 -1.85 9.57 7.48
N MET A 70 -2.53 9.41 8.61
CA MET A 70 -3.68 8.51 8.73
C MET A 70 -4.85 8.93 7.84
N THR A 71 -5.06 10.23 7.61
CA THR A 71 -6.13 10.74 6.74
C THR A 71 -5.97 10.26 5.31
N ILE A 72 -4.76 10.28 4.76
CA ILE A 72 -4.50 9.83 3.39
C ILE A 72 -4.65 8.32 3.29
N LEU A 73 -4.08 7.56 4.25
CA LEU A 73 -4.22 6.10 4.28
C LEU A 73 -5.68 5.66 4.36
N ARG A 74 -6.47 6.34 5.20
CA ARG A 74 -7.91 6.13 5.32
C ARG A 74 -8.63 6.44 4.01
N GLY A 75 -8.34 7.56 3.36
CA GLY A 75 -8.94 7.91 2.08
C GLY A 75 -8.63 6.89 0.96
N ILE A 76 -7.39 6.36 0.94
CA ILE A 76 -7.02 5.28 0.00
C ILE A 76 -7.87 4.03 0.25
N TYR A 77 -8.05 3.63 1.52
CA TYR A 77 -8.89 2.49 1.86
C TYR A 77 -10.36 2.74 1.52
N GLU A 78 -10.92 3.90 1.86
CA GLU A 78 -12.33 4.22 1.61
C GLU A 78 -12.66 4.20 0.10
N GLU A 79 -11.78 4.73 -0.75
CA GLU A 79 -11.96 4.75 -2.20
C GLU A 79 -11.54 3.45 -2.92
N LEU A 80 -10.95 2.50 -2.20
CA LEU A 80 -10.56 1.22 -2.79
C LEU A 80 -11.83 0.49 -3.28
N PRO A 81 -11.85 -0.04 -4.52
CA PRO A 81 -13.03 -0.75 -5.03
C PRO A 81 -13.38 -1.96 -4.16
N ALA A 82 -14.68 -2.27 -4.05
CA ALA A 82 -15.19 -3.32 -3.17
C ALA A 82 -14.49 -4.67 -3.42
N GLU A 83 -14.25 -5.03 -4.68
CA GLU A 83 -13.55 -6.26 -5.07
C GLU A 83 -12.16 -6.40 -4.37
N TYR A 84 -11.40 -5.32 -4.24
CA TYR A 84 -10.08 -5.38 -3.59
C TYR A 84 -10.22 -5.44 -2.07
N LYS A 85 -11.26 -4.81 -1.50
CA LYS A 85 -11.56 -4.91 -0.07
C LYS A 85 -11.95 -6.32 0.32
N GLU A 86 -12.78 -6.98 -0.48
CA GLU A 86 -13.22 -8.36 -0.27
C GLU A 86 -12.07 -9.38 -0.42
N ARG A 87 -11.14 -9.11 -1.32
CA ARG A 87 -9.95 -9.95 -1.55
C ARG A 87 -8.82 -9.69 -0.56
N LEU A 88 -8.81 -8.55 0.12
CA LEU A 88 -7.84 -8.23 1.16
C LEU A 88 -8.13 -9.05 2.42
N GLN A 89 -7.29 -10.04 2.70
CA GLN A 89 -7.53 -10.94 3.83
C GLN A 89 -6.79 -10.53 5.10
N ILE A 90 -5.56 -10.02 4.97
CA ILE A 90 -4.73 -9.66 6.12
C ILE A 90 -3.99 -8.35 5.85
N PHE A 91 -3.92 -7.53 6.89
CA PHE A 91 -3.06 -6.35 6.96
C PHE A 91 -2.07 -6.53 8.10
N TYR A 92 -0.77 -6.63 7.77
CA TYR A 92 0.33 -6.65 8.73
C TYR A 92 0.92 -5.24 8.88
N PHE A 93 1.19 -4.82 10.11
CA PHE A 93 1.78 -3.52 10.46
C PHE A 93 3.02 -3.70 11.32
#